data_AF-A0A1F3T049-F1
#
_entry.id   AF-A0A1F3T049-F1
#
_cell.length_a   1.000
_cell.length_b   1.000
_cell.length_c   1.000
_cell.angle_alpha   90.00
_cell.angle_beta   90.00
_cell.angle_gamma   90.00
#
_symmetry.space_group_name_H-M   'P 1'
#
loop_
_entity.id
_entity.type
_entity.pdbx_description
1 polymer ?
#
loop_
_entity_poly.entity_id
_entity_poly.type
_entity_poly.pdbx_seq_one_letter_code
_entity_poly.pdbx_strand_id
1 'polypeptide(L)'
;MPIFLVSTAFVAAGCKTTGEPSDSPQTGSCFSGTLRTVGGSSGAADVFVPDPMIGAGRPDLAPGSLKMDEYRSRVELSNLGGRGVLEGQYVDVRDELNCKGGFSAFSEKNAFTYAHSDFRFQGAMAYYYGDRYRALLDGAGYLQPLAPVKIVAQCAADNNAYYVRYPGSGGEMTGEVCLGNSTYNRGTSYADDAAVIVHELQHATTVDTYSLRESLNQFWYDEGGALNEGISDFMALMFLAPDVPSSFDQKVFSRWALGTFLPGQKGSRGAHRCAGYDAAYPNCANFPYFSAKSNAVSYVYPDGLGWPHAKNYPGPGYLRSVFLSFRGQEEIHTNGIPISGALWDIYEALAEVHGPSEARTLMTRAVHQALSELPKPTLANRAPVTFRGFAMALLAAASRTGFSTGDLERAEEQLVARGLYGVPTLAAGWGAVGTGDARSPGMKIFDHPTELKIWLAKMGSDPKQVTQTNASLNGMLSGAEVAALWFDIENRAELTAGSVYLRVRSMNPAVMFLDSRTNSGAISDSEAHIVYSKINGTGIVQALFSPDSAFHVPTANSYFRTNPFFDAGFTTALWVRVTADAPAETVVFRVEALPANGSPSVLDFETRIQ
;
A
#
# COMPACT_ATOMS: atom_id res chain seq x y z
N MET A 1 -41.23 -53.93 -4.35
CA MET A 1 -40.36 -53.93 -5.56
C MET A 1 -41.19 -53.50 -6.75
N PRO A 2 -40.95 -52.30 -7.30
CA PRO A 2 -41.19 -52.04 -8.71
C PRO A 2 -39.90 -51.64 -9.43
N ILE A 3 -39.79 -52.11 -10.66
CA ILE A 3 -38.70 -51.89 -11.62
C ILE A 3 -38.93 -50.53 -12.29
N PHE A 4 -37.96 -49.62 -12.21
CA PHE A 4 -37.96 -48.37 -12.98
C PHE A 4 -37.20 -48.58 -14.30
N LEU A 5 -37.90 -48.40 -15.42
CA LEU A 5 -37.32 -48.29 -16.75
C LEU A 5 -36.53 -46.98 -16.88
N VAL A 6 -35.28 -47.07 -17.33
CA VAL A 6 -34.46 -45.93 -17.76
C VAL A 6 -34.63 -45.79 -19.27
N SER A 7 -35.28 -44.72 -19.73
CA SER A 7 -35.26 -44.31 -21.14
C SER A 7 -34.04 -43.42 -21.41
N THR A 8 -33.10 -43.94 -22.18
CA THR A 8 -31.98 -43.18 -22.76
C THR A 8 -32.46 -42.41 -23.99
N ALA A 9 -32.50 -41.08 -23.89
CA ALA A 9 -32.66 -40.21 -25.06
C ALA A 9 -31.30 -39.95 -25.69
N PHE A 10 -31.08 -40.47 -26.90
CA PHE A 10 -29.97 -40.06 -27.76
C PHE A 10 -30.25 -38.66 -28.31
N VAL A 11 -29.47 -37.67 -27.91
CA VAL A 11 -29.44 -36.35 -28.57
C VAL A 11 -28.60 -36.50 -29.84
N ALA A 12 -29.26 -36.39 -31.00
CA ALA A 12 -28.61 -36.36 -32.29
C ALA A 12 -27.75 -35.10 -32.42
N ALA A 13 -26.44 -35.28 -32.61
CA ALA A 13 -25.54 -34.21 -32.99
C ALA A 13 -25.89 -33.73 -34.41
N GLY A 14 -26.45 -32.53 -34.51
CA GLY A 14 -26.69 -31.87 -35.79
C GLY A 14 -25.38 -31.47 -36.45
N CYS A 15 -25.15 -31.94 -37.68
CA CYS A 15 -24.07 -31.47 -38.54
C CYS A 15 -24.23 -29.96 -38.81
N LYS A 16 -23.22 -29.18 -38.42
CA LYS A 16 -23.07 -27.77 -38.78
C LYS A 16 -22.97 -27.64 -40.30
N THR A 17 -23.88 -26.87 -40.90
CA THR A 17 -23.78 -26.43 -42.29
C THR A 17 -22.57 -25.53 -42.46
N THR A 18 -21.66 -25.90 -43.36
CA THR A 18 -20.52 -25.10 -43.79
C THR A 18 -21.02 -23.88 -44.56
N GLY A 19 -20.99 -22.68 -43.96
CA GLY A 19 -21.32 -21.45 -44.71
C GLY A 19 -21.60 -20.17 -43.92
N GLU A 20 -21.88 -20.22 -42.61
CA GLU A 20 -22.00 -18.99 -41.82
C GLU A 20 -20.63 -18.55 -41.28
N PRO A 21 -20.19 -17.30 -41.50
CA PRO A 21 -19.03 -16.77 -40.81
C PRO A 21 -19.29 -16.87 -39.30
N SER A 22 -18.37 -17.52 -38.59
CA SER A 22 -18.36 -17.53 -37.14
C SER A 22 -18.08 -16.11 -36.67
N ASP A 23 -19.12 -15.33 -36.40
CA ASP A 23 -19.04 -13.98 -35.81
C ASP A 23 -18.49 -13.99 -34.36
N SER A 24 -18.16 -15.16 -33.81
CA SER A 24 -17.37 -15.25 -32.60
C SER A 24 -15.91 -14.92 -32.94
N PRO A 25 -15.35 -13.77 -32.49
CA PRO A 25 -13.95 -13.46 -32.68
C PRO A 25 -13.11 -14.62 -32.16
N GLN A 26 -12.18 -15.10 -32.99
CA GLN A 26 -11.27 -16.17 -32.61
C GLN A 26 -10.64 -15.84 -31.25
N THR A 27 -10.72 -16.79 -30.33
CA THR A 27 -10.06 -16.74 -29.02
C THR A 27 -8.61 -16.33 -29.23
N GLY A 28 -8.19 -15.20 -28.66
CA GLY A 28 -6.82 -14.69 -28.80
C GLY A 28 -6.55 -13.68 -29.92
N SER A 29 -7.56 -13.17 -30.64
CA SER A 29 -7.34 -12.07 -31.60
C SER A 29 -7.64 -10.71 -30.96
N CYS A 30 -6.62 -9.84 -30.91
CA CYS A 30 -6.78 -8.44 -30.53
C CYS A 30 -7.63 -7.69 -31.55
N PHE A 31 -8.43 -6.72 -31.08
CA PHE A 31 -9.20 -5.89 -31.99
C PHE A 31 -8.26 -5.05 -32.85
N SER A 32 -8.27 -5.32 -34.16
CA SER A 32 -7.41 -4.66 -35.16
C SER A 32 -8.20 -3.79 -36.16
N GLY A 33 -9.52 -3.71 -35.99
CA GLY A 33 -10.41 -2.93 -36.85
C GLY A 33 -10.43 -1.43 -36.51
N THR A 34 -11.09 -0.65 -37.36
CA THR A 34 -11.49 0.72 -36.98
C THR A 34 -12.68 0.62 -36.04
N LEU A 35 -12.59 1.24 -34.86
CA LEU A 35 -13.71 1.29 -33.90
C LEU A 35 -14.90 1.99 -34.56
N ARG A 36 -15.99 1.24 -34.78
CA ARG A 36 -17.27 1.74 -35.26
C ARG A 36 -18.26 1.70 -34.10
N THR A 37 -19.22 2.61 -34.10
CA THR A 37 -20.37 2.51 -33.19
C THR A 37 -21.16 1.27 -33.57
N VAL A 38 -21.26 0.31 -32.65
CA VAL A 38 -21.91 -0.99 -32.86
C VAL A 38 -23.06 -1.25 -31.90
N GLY A 39 -23.17 -0.49 -30.79
CA GLY A 39 -24.23 -0.67 -29.79
C GLY A 39 -24.52 0.58 -28.96
N GLY A 40 -25.40 0.43 -27.96
CA GLY A 40 -25.73 1.47 -26.98
C GLY A 40 -24.65 1.62 -25.89
N SER A 41 -24.92 2.47 -24.90
CA SER A 41 -24.03 2.69 -23.73
C SER A 41 -24.16 1.63 -22.64
N SER A 42 -24.83 0.52 -22.93
CA SER A 42 -25.07 -0.59 -22.01
C SER A 42 -24.69 -1.92 -22.68
N GLY A 43 -24.38 -2.89 -21.83
CA GLY A 43 -23.95 -4.23 -22.25
C GLY A 43 -24.13 -5.26 -21.15
N ALA A 44 -23.54 -6.44 -21.34
CA ALA A 44 -23.49 -7.48 -20.32
C ALA A 44 -22.10 -8.12 -20.27
N ALA A 45 -21.70 -8.58 -19.10
CA ALA A 45 -20.45 -9.32 -18.90
C ALA A 45 -20.65 -10.49 -17.93
N ASP A 46 -19.78 -11.48 -18.04
CA ASP A 46 -19.58 -12.45 -16.96
C ASP A 46 -18.40 -11.99 -16.10
N VAL A 47 -18.61 -11.86 -14.79
CA VAL A 47 -17.61 -11.38 -13.82
C VAL A 47 -17.73 -12.16 -12.50
N PHE A 48 -16.74 -12.09 -11.62
CA PHE A 48 -16.91 -12.49 -10.22
C PHE A 48 -17.60 -11.37 -9.44
N VAL A 49 -18.86 -11.59 -9.06
CA VAL A 49 -19.55 -10.78 -8.05
C VAL A 49 -20.47 -11.70 -7.22
N PRO A 50 -20.20 -11.90 -5.92
CA PRO A 50 -19.03 -11.40 -5.17
C PRO A 50 -17.72 -12.10 -5.60
N ASP A 51 -16.62 -11.81 -4.90
CA ASP A 51 -15.36 -12.56 -4.98
C ASP A 51 -15.61 -14.08 -4.99
N PRO A 52 -14.89 -14.88 -5.80
CA PRO A 52 -15.20 -16.30 -5.96
C PRO A 52 -15.06 -17.11 -4.66
N MET A 53 -14.21 -16.71 -3.71
CA MET A 53 -14.13 -17.36 -2.40
C MET A 53 -15.42 -17.16 -1.60
N ILE A 54 -16.01 -15.97 -1.72
CA ILE A 54 -17.29 -15.62 -1.10
C ILE A 54 -18.43 -16.35 -1.81
N GLY A 55 -18.48 -16.29 -3.15
CA GLY A 55 -19.50 -16.95 -3.95
C GLY A 55 -19.51 -18.47 -3.74
N ALA A 56 -18.33 -19.06 -3.52
CA ALA A 56 -18.19 -20.48 -3.17
C ALA A 56 -18.48 -20.81 -1.70
N GLY A 57 -18.49 -19.81 -0.80
CA GLY A 57 -18.50 -20.04 0.65
C GLY A 57 -17.25 -20.78 1.14
N ARG A 58 -16.13 -20.64 0.42
CA ARG A 58 -14.90 -21.42 0.61
C ARG A 58 -13.68 -20.53 0.80
N PRO A 59 -13.26 -20.28 2.05
CA PRO A 59 -12.06 -19.47 2.34
C PRO A 59 -10.74 -20.16 1.93
N ASP A 60 -10.81 -21.42 1.49
CA ASP A 60 -9.69 -22.22 0.98
C ASP A 60 -9.66 -22.35 -0.56
N LEU A 61 -10.59 -21.70 -1.28
CA LEU A 61 -10.64 -21.76 -2.74
C LEU A 61 -9.37 -21.15 -3.35
N ALA A 62 -8.75 -21.86 -4.29
CA ALA A 62 -7.54 -21.45 -4.96
C ALA A 62 -7.79 -21.09 -6.44
N PRO A 63 -7.05 -20.12 -7.01
CA PRO A 63 -7.17 -19.71 -8.42
C PRO A 63 -7.01 -20.80 -9.47
N GLY A 64 -6.23 -21.84 -9.19
CA GLY A 64 -6.06 -22.98 -10.09
C GLY A 64 -7.21 -24.00 -10.10
N SER A 65 -8.33 -23.72 -9.43
CA SER A 65 -9.48 -24.63 -9.36
C SER A 65 -10.15 -24.78 -10.74
N LEU A 66 -10.41 -26.01 -11.19
CA LEU A 66 -11.04 -26.29 -12.50
C LEU A 66 -12.52 -25.83 -12.61
N LYS A 67 -13.06 -25.16 -11.59
CA LYS A 67 -14.47 -24.81 -11.46
C LYS A 67 -14.71 -23.30 -11.36
N MET A 68 -13.74 -22.46 -11.71
CA MET A 68 -13.89 -21.00 -11.59
C MET A 68 -15.06 -20.44 -12.38
N ASP A 69 -15.38 -21.04 -13.53
CA ASP A 69 -16.52 -20.61 -14.34
C ASP A 69 -17.88 -20.77 -13.64
N GLU A 70 -17.98 -21.64 -12.62
CA GLU A 70 -19.21 -21.87 -11.83
C GLU A 70 -19.53 -20.70 -10.88
N TYR A 71 -18.54 -19.84 -10.59
CA TYR A 71 -18.67 -18.70 -9.67
C TYR A 71 -18.82 -17.36 -10.40
N ARG A 72 -18.91 -17.37 -11.72
CA ARG A 72 -19.18 -16.16 -12.51
C ARG A 72 -20.66 -15.80 -12.42
N SER A 73 -20.92 -14.52 -12.27
CA SER A 73 -22.23 -13.91 -12.32
C SER A 73 -22.34 -13.06 -13.59
N ARG A 74 -23.46 -13.17 -14.28
CA ARG A 74 -23.77 -12.28 -15.39
C ARG A 74 -24.25 -10.93 -14.84
N VAL A 75 -23.60 -9.86 -15.25
CA VAL A 75 -23.89 -8.48 -14.82
C VAL A 75 -24.22 -7.59 -16.00
N GLU A 76 -24.92 -6.50 -15.75
CA GLU A 76 -25.07 -5.41 -16.70
C GLU A 76 -23.84 -4.50 -16.65
N LEU A 77 -23.38 -4.08 -17.83
CA LEU A 77 -22.38 -3.02 -17.98
C LEU A 77 -23.10 -1.72 -18.31
N SER A 78 -22.66 -0.63 -17.68
CA SER A 78 -23.15 0.73 -17.92
C SER A 78 -22.03 1.61 -18.49
N ASN A 79 -22.42 2.78 -18.99
CA ASN A 79 -21.52 3.85 -19.45
C ASN A 79 -20.46 3.43 -20.49
N LEU A 80 -20.80 2.44 -21.34
CA LEU A 80 -19.95 2.05 -22.48
C LEU A 80 -19.97 3.14 -23.55
N GLY A 81 -18.86 3.27 -24.28
CA GLY A 81 -18.74 4.16 -25.45
C GLY A 81 -19.49 3.66 -26.69
N GLY A 82 -20.14 2.49 -26.62
CA GLY A 82 -20.93 1.92 -27.73
C GLY A 82 -20.09 1.41 -28.92
N ARG A 83 -18.77 1.23 -28.74
CA ARG A 83 -17.82 0.82 -29.79
C ARG A 83 -17.50 -0.68 -29.81
N GLY A 84 -18.24 -1.46 -29.01
CA GLY A 84 -18.07 -2.90 -28.91
C GLY A 84 -16.80 -3.33 -28.19
N VAL A 85 -16.12 -2.42 -27.50
CA VAL A 85 -14.95 -2.67 -26.67
C VAL A 85 -15.22 -2.16 -25.25
N LEU A 86 -14.38 -2.58 -24.29
CA LEU A 86 -14.47 -2.15 -22.90
C LEU A 86 -13.85 -0.75 -22.72
N GLU A 87 -14.57 0.22 -23.21
CA GLU A 87 -14.23 1.64 -23.17
C GLU A 87 -15.47 2.41 -22.76
N GLY A 88 -15.33 3.38 -21.86
CA GLY A 88 -16.49 4.02 -21.25
C GLY A 88 -16.23 5.41 -20.69
N GLN A 89 -17.25 5.93 -20.00
CA GLN A 89 -17.20 7.25 -19.38
C GLN A 89 -16.14 7.34 -18.29
N TYR A 90 -15.95 6.29 -17.50
CA TYR A 90 -15.07 6.32 -16.34
C TYR A 90 -13.77 5.54 -16.51
N VAL A 91 -13.76 4.47 -17.29
CA VAL A 91 -12.57 3.62 -17.46
C VAL A 91 -12.45 3.08 -18.88
N ASP A 92 -11.20 2.92 -19.30
CA ASP A 92 -10.81 2.35 -20.58
C ASP A 92 -9.92 1.13 -20.33
N VAL A 93 -10.38 -0.06 -20.70
CA VAL A 93 -9.64 -1.30 -20.43
C VAL A 93 -8.83 -1.75 -21.63
N ARG A 94 -7.53 -1.97 -21.41
CA ARG A 94 -6.51 -2.33 -22.40
C ARG A 94 -5.79 -3.60 -21.98
N ASP A 95 -5.02 -4.15 -22.92
CA ASP A 95 -4.23 -5.36 -22.72
C ASP A 95 -2.84 -5.19 -23.35
N GLU A 96 -1.81 -5.20 -22.52
CA GLU A 96 -0.42 -5.04 -22.95
C GLU A 96 0.17 -6.35 -23.44
N LEU A 97 0.10 -7.41 -22.63
CA LEU A 97 0.79 -8.67 -22.90
C LEU A 97 0.26 -9.39 -24.15
N ASN A 98 -1.05 -9.33 -24.40
CA ASN A 98 -1.66 -9.99 -25.54
C ASN A 98 -1.86 -9.03 -26.70
N CYS A 99 -2.12 -7.75 -26.43
CA CYS A 99 -2.56 -6.79 -27.44
C CYS A 99 -1.71 -5.54 -27.60
N LYS A 100 -0.49 -5.50 -27.06
CA LYS A 100 0.46 -4.38 -27.20
C LYS A 100 -0.17 -3.03 -26.82
N GLY A 101 -1.03 -3.03 -25.80
CA GLY A 101 -1.77 -1.88 -25.31
C GLY A 101 -3.11 -1.64 -26.00
N GLY A 102 -3.52 -2.51 -26.92
CA GLY A 102 -4.81 -2.48 -27.61
C GLY A 102 -5.97 -3.04 -26.78
N PHE A 103 -7.13 -3.18 -27.42
CA PHE A 103 -8.31 -3.83 -26.82
C PHE A 103 -8.28 -5.34 -27.08
N SER A 104 -8.34 -6.12 -26.00
CA SER A 104 -8.50 -7.57 -26.07
C SER A 104 -9.97 -8.00 -26.12
N ALA A 105 -10.85 -7.33 -25.38
CA ALA A 105 -12.27 -7.63 -25.33
C ALA A 105 -13.04 -6.89 -26.42
N PHE A 106 -13.74 -7.64 -27.28
CA PHE A 106 -14.61 -7.11 -28.34
C PHE A 106 -15.92 -7.88 -28.45
N SER A 107 -17.02 -7.17 -28.67
CA SER A 107 -18.36 -7.70 -28.93
C SER A 107 -19.23 -6.67 -29.64
N GLU A 108 -19.73 -6.99 -30.85
CA GLU A 108 -20.64 -6.10 -31.59
C GLU A 108 -21.95 -5.84 -30.85
N LYS A 109 -22.34 -6.74 -29.94
CA LYS A 109 -23.58 -6.66 -29.16
C LYS A 109 -23.34 -6.16 -27.73
N ASN A 110 -22.15 -5.66 -27.42
CA ASN A 110 -21.71 -5.34 -26.04
C ASN A 110 -21.94 -6.51 -25.06
N ALA A 111 -21.78 -7.75 -25.51
CA ALA A 111 -21.88 -8.96 -24.69
C ALA A 111 -20.50 -9.58 -24.50
N PHE A 112 -19.91 -9.38 -23.32
CA PHE A 112 -18.56 -9.75 -22.93
C PHE A 112 -18.58 -10.99 -22.02
N THR A 113 -19.06 -12.11 -22.56
CA THR A 113 -19.20 -13.38 -21.85
C THR A 113 -18.00 -14.28 -22.15
N TYR A 114 -17.00 -14.28 -21.27
CA TYR A 114 -15.75 -15.01 -21.44
C TYR A 114 -15.54 -15.97 -20.27
N ALA A 115 -15.07 -17.19 -20.55
CA ALA A 115 -14.62 -18.11 -19.49
C ALA A 115 -13.47 -17.47 -18.70
N HIS A 116 -13.32 -17.81 -17.41
CA HIS A 116 -12.24 -17.30 -16.55
C HIS A 116 -10.84 -17.56 -17.14
N SER A 117 -10.68 -18.69 -17.84
CA SER A 117 -9.43 -19.06 -18.52
C SER A 117 -9.11 -18.20 -19.76
N ASP A 118 -10.06 -17.40 -20.24
CA ASP A 118 -9.85 -16.46 -21.33
C ASP A 118 -9.38 -15.11 -20.76
N PHE A 119 -8.22 -14.63 -21.21
CA PHE A 119 -7.61 -13.38 -20.70
C PHE A 119 -8.51 -12.14 -20.85
N ARG A 120 -9.54 -12.21 -21.71
CA ARG A 120 -10.55 -11.15 -21.89
C ARG A 120 -11.52 -11.06 -20.71
N PHE A 121 -11.66 -12.13 -19.91
CA PHE A 121 -12.46 -12.13 -18.67
C PHE A 121 -11.94 -11.07 -17.68
N GLN A 122 -10.63 -11.01 -17.47
CA GLN A 122 -9.98 -10.00 -16.62
C GLN A 122 -10.28 -8.58 -17.10
N GLY A 123 -10.38 -8.38 -18.42
CA GLY A 123 -10.80 -7.10 -18.98
C GLY A 123 -12.23 -6.73 -18.55
N ALA A 124 -13.16 -7.69 -18.64
CA ALA A 124 -14.55 -7.48 -18.24
C ALA A 124 -14.70 -7.21 -16.73
N MET A 125 -13.95 -7.93 -15.89
CA MET A 125 -13.82 -7.68 -14.45
C MET A 125 -13.37 -6.24 -14.16
N ALA A 126 -12.25 -5.82 -14.76
CA ALA A 126 -11.68 -4.49 -14.59
C ALA A 126 -12.65 -3.38 -15.01
N TYR A 127 -13.36 -3.56 -16.13
CA TYR A 127 -14.34 -2.58 -16.58
C TYR A 127 -15.52 -2.47 -15.61
N TYR A 128 -16.11 -3.61 -15.22
CA TYR A 128 -17.28 -3.62 -14.35
C TYR A 128 -17.03 -2.93 -13.00
N TYR A 129 -15.97 -3.32 -12.30
CA TYR A 129 -15.64 -2.72 -11.01
C TYR A 129 -15.11 -1.29 -11.15
N GLY A 130 -14.35 -1.00 -12.21
CA GLY A 130 -13.86 0.34 -12.47
C GLY A 130 -14.96 1.34 -12.79
N ASP A 131 -15.94 0.97 -13.62
CA ASP A 131 -17.12 1.78 -13.92
C ASP A 131 -17.95 2.02 -12.65
N ARG A 132 -18.31 0.97 -11.92
CA ARG A 132 -19.15 1.09 -10.71
C ARG A 132 -18.50 1.92 -9.62
N TYR A 133 -17.20 1.72 -9.37
CA TYR A 133 -16.48 2.45 -8.34
C TYR A 133 -16.40 3.94 -8.68
N ARG A 134 -16.04 4.26 -9.93
CA ARG A 134 -15.94 5.65 -10.37
C ARG A 134 -17.29 6.35 -10.50
N ALA A 135 -18.35 5.62 -10.86
CA ALA A 135 -19.72 6.13 -10.80
C ALA A 135 -20.13 6.47 -9.36
N LEU A 136 -19.69 5.70 -8.36
CA LEU A 136 -19.89 6.07 -6.95
C LEU A 136 -19.15 7.36 -6.60
N LEU A 137 -17.90 7.52 -7.03
CA LEU A 137 -17.14 8.76 -6.79
C LEU A 137 -17.80 9.97 -7.46
N ASP A 138 -18.32 9.81 -8.68
CA ASP A 138 -19.06 10.85 -9.39
C ASP A 138 -20.37 11.21 -8.66
N GLY A 139 -21.15 10.21 -8.25
CA GLY A 139 -22.35 10.41 -7.43
C GLY A 139 -22.07 11.09 -6.08
N ALA A 140 -20.87 10.90 -5.53
CA ALA A 140 -20.42 11.59 -4.31
C ALA A 140 -19.94 13.03 -4.56
N GLY A 141 -19.68 13.41 -5.81
CA GLY A 141 -19.13 14.72 -6.22
C GLY A 141 -17.60 14.82 -6.22
N TYR A 142 -16.90 13.68 -6.20
CA TYR A 142 -15.43 13.60 -6.06
C TYR A 142 -14.78 12.77 -7.18
N LEU A 143 -15.35 12.82 -8.39
CA LEU A 143 -14.74 12.15 -9.54
C LEU A 143 -13.39 12.79 -9.88
N GLN A 144 -12.31 12.08 -9.61
CA GLN A 144 -10.95 12.44 -10.02
C GLN A 144 -10.17 11.18 -10.46
N PRO A 145 -9.28 11.26 -11.47
CA PRO A 145 -9.25 12.29 -12.52
C PRO A 145 -10.62 12.49 -13.17
N LEU A 146 -10.92 13.64 -13.79
CA LEU A 146 -12.17 13.80 -14.54
C LEU A 146 -12.23 12.95 -15.82
N ALA A 147 -11.07 12.65 -16.40
CA ALA A 147 -10.96 11.80 -17.57
C ALA A 147 -11.12 10.30 -17.20
N PRO A 148 -11.49 9.45 -18.17
CA PRO A 148 -11.42 8.00 -18.00
C PRO A 148 -10.02 7.56 -17.57
N VAL A 149 -9.92 6.61 -16.64
CA VAL A 149 -8.63 6.02 -16.24
C VAL A 149 -8.39 4.82 -17.15
N LYS A 150 -7.19 4.75 -17.72
CA LYS A 150 -6.75 3.58 -18.46
C LYS A 150 -6.45 2.45 -17.47
N ILE A 151 -7.06 1.30 -17.65
CA ILE A 151 -6.74 0.08 -16.90
C ILE A 151 -6.12 -0.92 -17.86
N VAL A 152 -4.95 -1.44 -17.56
CA VAL A 152 -4.28 -2.51 -18.30
C VAL A 152 -4.48 -3.80 -17.52
N ALA A 153 -5.45 -4.62 -17.93
CA ALA A 153 -5.87 -5.82 -17.20
C ALA A 153 -4.87 -7.00 -17.28
N GLN A 154 -3.86 -6.87 -18.13
CA GLN A 154 -2.80 -7.84 -18.40
C GLN A 154 -1.50 -7.08 -18.71
N CYS A 155 -0.93 -6.42 -17.70
CA CYS A 155 0.30 -5.64 -17.86
C CYS A 155 1.56 -6.46 -17.54
N ALA A 156 2.72 -5.96 -17.96
CA ALA A 156 4.02 -6.59 -17.72
C ALA A 156 4.55 -6.40 -16.27
N ALA A 157 3.68 -6.57 -15.27
CA ALA A 157 4.03 -6.53 -13.85
C ALA A 157 3.94 -7.93 -13.24
N ASP A 158 5.06 -8.44 -12.74
CA ASP A 158 5.11 -9.74 -12.09
C ASP A 158 4.69 -9.61 -10.61
N ASN A 159 3.67 -10.37 -10.22
CA ASN A 159 3.17 -10.42 -8.85
C ASN A 159 2.78 -9.06 -8.26
N ASN A 160 2.34 -8.11 -9.09
CA ASN A 160 1.94 -6.81 -8.59
C ASN A 160 0.78 -6.19 -9.39
N ALA A 161 0.10 -5.26 -8.74
CA ALA A 161 -0.71 -4.22 -9.37
C ALA A 161 -0.16 -2.86 -8.93
N TYR A 162 -0.37 -1.83 -9.75
CA TYR A 162 0.00 -0.46 -9.36
C TYR A 162 -0.76 0.57 -10.20
N TYR A 163 -0.88 1.78 -9.66
CA TYR A 163 -1.22 2.99 -10.40
C TYR A 163 0.01 3.84 -10.72
N VAL A 164 0.06 4.37 -11.93
CA VAL A 164 1.07 5.33 -12.37
C VAL A 164 0.43 6.53 -13.07
N ARG A 165 1.05 7.70 -12.88
CA ARG A 165 0.67 8.95 -13.56
C ARG A 165 1.86 9.48 -14.34
N TYR A 166 1.68 9.74 -15.63
CA TYR A 166 2.76 10.19 -16.53
C TYR A 166 2.27 11.26 -17.51
N PRO A 167 3.16 12.17 -17.99
CA PRO A 167 2.78 13.12 -19.02
C PRO A 167 2.51 12.41 -20.34
N GLY A 168 1.35 12.66 -20.93
CA GLY A 168 0.96 12.25 -22.27
C GLY A 168 1.67 13.06 -23.35
N SER A 169 1.40 12.73 -24.62
CA SER A 169 2.06 13.37 -25.76
C SER A 169 1.68 14.86 -25.93
N GLY A 170 0.54 15.30 -25.39
CA GLY A 170 0.14 16.70 -25.34
C GLY A 170 0.53 17.44 -24.06
N GLY A 171 1.22 16.77 -23.13
CA GLY A 171 1.62 17.32 -21.83
C GLY A 171 0.56 17.21 -20.73
N GLU A 172 -0.66 16.76 -21.06
CA GLU A 172 -1.65 16.33 -20.07
C GLU A 172 -1.14 15.16 -19.23
N MET A 173 -1.47 15.12 -17.93
CA MET A 173 -1.14 13.96 -17.13
C MET A 173 -2.16 12.84 -17.38
N THR A 174 -1.68 11.68 -17.79
CA THR A 174 -2.49 10.47 -17.97
C THR A 174 -2.29 9.55 -16.76
N GLY A 175 -3.39 9.03 -16.21
CA GLY A 175 -3.39 7.99 -15.19
C GLY A 175 -3.58 6.61 -15.79
N GLU A 176 -2.82 5.63 -15.32
CA GLU A 176 -2.89 4.24 -15.74
C GLU A 176 -2.83 3.30 -14.54
N VAL A 177 -3.78 2.37 -14.47
CA VAL A 177 -3.74 1.22 -13.56
C VAL A 177 -3.18 0.03 -14.33
N CYS A 178 -2.18 -0.63 -13.77
CA CYS A 178 -1.57 -1.85 -14.28
C CYS A 178 -1.94 -3.01 -13.36
N LEU A 179 -2.64 -4.01 -13.91
CA LEU A 179 -3.02 -5.23 -13.22
C LEU A 179 -2.20 -6.39 -13.80
N GLY A 180 -1.19 -6.81 -13.04
CA GLY A 180 -0.27 -7.86 -13.44
C GLY A 180 -0.86 -9.26 -13.26
N ASN A 181 -0.01 -10.25 -13.53
CA ASN A 181 -0.30 -11.65 -13.25
C ASN A 181 0.55 -12.17 -12.09
N SER A 182 0.02 -13.14 -11.36
CA SER A 182 0.85 -13.86 -10.40
C SER A 182 1.75 -14.85 -11.14
N THR A 183 3.06 -14.74 -10.95
CA THR A 183 4.02 -15.75 -11.43
C THR A 183 4.14 -16.94 -10.48
N TYR A 184 3.67 -16.78 -9.23
CA TYR A 184 3.63 -17.86 -8.23
C TYR A 184 2.36 -18.71 -8.34
N ASN A 185 1.21 -18.08 -8.56
CA ASN A 185 -0.08 -18.75 -8.68
C ASN A 185 -0.58 -18.70 -10.13
N ARG A 186 -0.14 -19.67 -10.95
CA ARG A 186 -0.55 -19.76 -12.36
C ARG A 186 -2.07 -19.70 -12.51
N GLY A 187 -2.54 -18.89 -13.44
CA GLY A 187 -3.98 -18.67 -13.69
C GLY A 187 -4.61 -17.62 -12.77
N THR A 188 -3.83 -16.96 -11.92
CA THR A 188 -4.29 -15.82 -11.11
C THR A 188 -3.85 -14.53 -11.76
N SER A 189 -4.81 -13.64 -12.01
CA SER A 189 -4.55 -12.25 -12.34
C SER A 189 -4.99 -11.35 -11.19
N TYR A 190 -4.28 -10.25 -10.97
CA TYR A 190 -4.75 -9.21 -10.04
C TYR A 190 -6.04 -8.54 -10.54
N ALA A 191 -6.33 -8.65 -11.84
CA ALA A 191 -7.60 -8.23 -12.42
C ALA A 191 -8.77 -9.19 -12.13
N ASP A 192 -8.53 -10.35 -11.50
CA ASP A 192 -9.60 -11.20 -10.99
C ASP A 192 -10.12 -10.76 -9.61
N ASP A 193 -9.47 -9.78 -8.96
CA ASP A 193 -9.79 -9.34 -7.60
C ASP A 193 -10.32 -7.91 -7.61
N ALA A 194 -11.60 -7.78 -7.27
CA ALA A 194 -12.30 -6.50 -7.22
C ALA A 194 -11.65 -5.51 -6.24
N ALA A 195 -11.12 -6.00 -5.10
CA ALA A 195 -10.51 -5.13 -4.10
C ALA A 195 -9.23 -4.51 -4.64
N VAL A 196 -8.45 -5.27 -5.40
CA VAL A 196 -7.23 -4.77 -6.05
C VAL A 196 -7.57 -3.75 -7.14
N ILE A 197 -8.54 -4.05 -8.01
CA ILE A 197 -8.99 -3.10 -9.05
C ILE A 197 -9.39 -1.75 -8.43
N VAL A 198 -10.17 -1.79 -7.34
CA VAL A 198 -10.66 -0.58 -6.67
C VAL A 198 -9.54 0.14 -5.92
N HIS A 199 -8.65 -0.57 -5.24
CA HIS A 199 -7.48 -0.01 -4.57
C HIS A 199 -6.61 0.79 -5.56
N GLU A 200 -6.29 0.22 -6.72
CA GLU A 200 -5.46 0.92 -7.70
C GLU A 200 -6.17 2.14 -8.33
N LEU A 201 -7.48 2.05 -8.53
CA LEU A 201 -8.27 3.20 -8.97
C LEU A 201 -8.37 4.28 -7.88
N GLN A 202 -8.37 3.89 -6.61
CA GLN A 202 -8.35 4.84 -5.53
C GLN A 202 -7.02 5.60 -5.49
N HIS A 203 -5.88 4.99 -5.82
CA HIS A 203 -4.64 5.77 -5.99
C HIS A 203 -4.77 6.87 -7.03
N ALA A 204 -5.43 6.60 -8.17
CA ALA A 204 -5.70 7.62 -9.17
C ALA A 204 -6.51 8.79 -8.61
N THR A 205 -7.54 8.46 -7.83
CA THR A 205 -8.43 9.44 -7.20
C THR A 205 -7.70 10.23 -6.11
N THR A 206 -6.93 9.56 -5.26
CA THR A 206 -6.17 10.16 -4.16
C THR A 206 -5.14 11.15 -4.69
N VAL A 207 -4.37 10.77 -5.71
CA VAL A 207 -3.34 11.65 -6.30
C VAL A 207 -3.98 12.92 -6.88
N ASP A 208 -5.03 12.78 -7.69
CA ASP A 208 -5.63 13.93 -8.37
C ASP A 208 -6.49 14.80 -7.44
N THR A 209 -7.11 14.21 -6.41
CA THR A 209 -7.80 14.95 -5.34
C THR A 209 -6.82 15.74 -4.49
N TYR A 210 -5.65 15.16 -4.19
CA TYR A 210 -4.63 15.84 -3.42
C TYR A 210 -4.01 17.00 -4.21
N SER A 211 -3.52 16.76 -5.43
CA SER A 211 -3.02 17.83 -6.30
C SER A 211 -2.86 17.38 -7.75
N LEU A 212 -3.22 18.29 -8.66
CA LEU A 212 -2.96 18.09 -10.08
C LEU A 212 -1.48 18.23 -10.45
N ARG A 213 -0.65 18.82 -9.59
CA ARG A 213 0.78 19.12 -9.85
C ARG A 213 1.72 18.31 -8.97
N GLU A 214 1.39 18.16 -7.70
CA GLU A 214 2.16 17.38 -6.75
C GLU A 214 1.55 15.98 -6.63
N SER A 215 2.37 14.95 -6.51
CA SER A 215 1.87 13.58 -6.39
C SER A 215 2.13 13.05 -4.99
N LEU A 216 1.07 12.60 -4.30
CA LEU A 216 1.21 11.82 -3.06
C LEU A 216 2.05 10.56 -3.27
N ASN A 217 2.05 10.00 -4.49
CA ASN A 217 2.88 8.85 -4.82
C ASN A 217 4.38 9.18 -4.84
N GLN A 218 4.80 10.45 -4.70
CA GLN A 218 6.22 10.78 -4.53
C GLN A 218 6.71 10.55 -3.08
N PHE A 219 5.81 10.20 -2.17
CA PHE A 219 6.09 9.93 -0.76
C PHE A 219 6.33 8.44 -0.48
N TRP A 220 7.16 7.79 -1.31
CA TRP A 220 7.43 6.34 -1.28
C TRP A 220 7.85 5.77 0.09
N TYR A 221 8.17 6.63 1.06
CA TYR A 221 8.74 6.24 2.36
C TYR A 221 8.24 7.07 3.55
N ASP A 222 7.16 7.86 3.42
CA ASP A 222 6.64 8.66 4.53
C ASP A 222 5.12 8.45 4.79
N GLU A 223 4.58 9.13 5.80
CA GLU A 223 3.18 9.00 6.18
C GLU A 223 2.20 9.39 5.08
N GLY A 224 2.59 10.27 4.14
CA GLY A 224 1.78 10.59 2.97
C GLY A 224 1.62 9.40 2.03
N GLY A 225 2.68 8.62 1.82
CA GLY A 225 2.60 7.38 1.03
C GLY A 225 1.81 6.31 1.76
N ALA A 226 2.06 6.14 3.07
CA ALA A 226 1.31 5.20 3.89
C ALA A 226 -0.19 5.56 3.99
N LEU A 227 -0.50 6.85 4.04
CA LEU A 227 -1.86 7.37 4.04
C LEU A 227 -2.57 7.03 2.73
N ASN A 228 -1.88 7.19 1.61
CA ASN A 228 -2.39 6.84 0.30
C ASN A 228 -2.75 5.35 0.20
N GLU A 229 -1.86 4.46 0.64
CA GLU A 229 -2.16 3.02 0.75
C GLU A 229 -3.36 2.74 1.65
N GLY A 230 -3.37 3.33 2.85
CA GLY A 230 -4.41 3.04 3.81
C GLY A 230 -5.80 3.54 3.38
N ILE A 231 -5.85 4.69 2.69
CA ILE A 231 -7.10 5.18 2.06
C ILE A 231 -7.52 4.26 0.92
N SER A 232 -6.59 3.80 0.07
CA SER A 232 -6.89 2.87 -1.02
C SER A 232 -7.50 1.55 -0.52
N ASP A 233 -6.92 0.97 0.53
CA ASP A 233 -7.47 -0.20 1.21
C ASP A 233 -8.85 0.06 1.79
N PHE A 234 -9.00 1.13 2.60
CA PHE A 234 -10.27 1.47 3.22
C PHE A 234 -11.38 1.65 2.18
N MET A 235 -11.12 2.42 1.12
CA MET A 235 -12.11 2.70 0.09
C MET A 235 -12.53 1.43 -0.67
N ALA A 236 -11.59 0.54 -0.97
CA ALA A 236 -11.88 -0.75 -1.58
C ALA A 236 -12.72 -1.66 -0.67
N LEU A 237 -12.35 -1.77 0.60
CA LEU A 237 -13.10 -2.54 1.60
C LEU A 237 -14.52 -1.99 1.78
N MET A 238 -14.66 -0.68 1.98
CA MET A 238 -15.95 -0.01 2.17
C MET A 238 -16.85 -0.14 0.94
N PHE A 239 -16.27 -0.05 -0.26
CA PHE A 239 -17.02 -0.22 -1.51
C PHE A 239 -17.62 -1.62 -1.65
N LEU A 240 -16.82 -2.65 -1.33
CA LEU A 240 -17.18 -4.06 -1.47
C LEU A 240 -17.93 -4.63 -0.28
N ALA A 241 -17.93 -3.97 0.88
CA ALA A 241 -18.56 -4.45 2.10
C ALA A 241 -20.01 -4.97 1.92
N PRO A 242 -20.89 -4.31 1.14
CA PRO A 242 -22.25 -4.81 0.91
C PRO A 242 -22.32 -6.17 0.20
N ASP A 243 -21.29 -6.53 -0.56
CA ASP A 243 -21.21 -7.79 -1.30
C ASP A 243 -20.56 -8.93 -0.46
N VAL A 244 -20.11 -8.62 0.77
CA VAL A 244 -19.48 -9.58 1.67
C VAL A 244 -20.48 -10.03 2.75
N PRO A 245 -20.90 -11.32 2.75
CA PRO A 245 -21.81 -11.83 3.76
C PRO A 245 -21.14 -11.88 5.13
N SER A 246 -21.94 -11.81 6.21
CA SER A 246 -21.45 -11.76 7.59
C SER A 246 -20.66 -13.01 8.05
N SER A 247 -20.67 -14.09 7.27
CA SER A 247 -19.82 -15.27 7.49
C SER A 247 -18.35 -15.06 7.08
N PHE A 248 -18.07 -13.97 6.37
CA PHE A 248 -16.73 -13.52 6.02
C PHE A 248 -16.44 -12.20 6.72
N ASP A 249 -15.22 -12.03 7.22
CA ASP A 249 -14.77 -10.76 7.77
C ASP A 249 -14.61 -9.75 6.62
N GLN A 250 -15.42 -8.70 6.59
CA GLN A 250 -15.42 -7.65 5.56
C GLN A 250 -14.10 -6.89 5.50
N LYS A 251 -13.31 -6.91 6.57
CA LYS A 251 -12.06 -6.16 6.73
C LYS A 251 -10.84 -6.81 6.06
N VAL A 252 -11.00 -8.03 5.54
CA VAL A 252 -9.93 -8.74 4.81
C VAL A 252 -9.81 -8.21 3.39
N PHE A 253 -8.70 -7.53 3.10
CA PHE A 253 -8.37 -7.04 1.77
C PHE A 253 -7.86 -8.15 0.85
N SER A 254 -8.26 -8.11 -0.43
CA SER A 254 -7.83 -9.00 -1.52
C SER A 254 -7.74 -10.48 -1.14
N ARG A 255 -8.88 -11.09 -0.80
CA ARG A 255 -8.93 -12.51 -0.41
C ARG A 255 -8.38 -13.43 -1.52
N TRP A 256 -8.60 -13.03 -2.78
CA TRP A 256 -8.34 -13.83 -3.96
C TRP A 256 -6.92 -13.67 -4.53
N ALA A 257 -6.55 -12.47 -4.97
CA ALA A 257 -5.27 -12.28 -5.66
C ALA A 257 -4.07 -12.39 -4.72
N LEU A 258 -4.22 -11.91 -3.47
CA LEU A 258 -3.19 -12.00 -2.44
C LEU A 258 -3.25 -13.32 -1.65
N GLY A 259 -4.39 -14.02 -1.64
CA GLY A 259 -4.50 -15.40 -1.19
C GLY A 259 -4.09 -15.64 0.27
N THR A 260 -3.57 -16.84 0.56
CA THR A 260 -2.95 -17.16 1.86
C THR A 260 -1.46 -16.90 1.77
N PHE A 261 -0.85 -16.26 2.77
CA PHE A 261 0.59 -16.26 2.89
C PHE A 261 1.10 -17.72 2.96
N LEU A 262 2.01 -18.09 2.06
CA LEU A 262 2.65 -19.41 2.05
C LEU A 262 4.11 -19.25 2.52
N PRO A 263 4.46 -19.74 3.73
CA PRO A 263 5.82 -19.62 4.24
C PRO A 263 6.88 -20.15 3.28
N GLY A 264 7.90 -19.35 3.03
CA GLY A 264 9.01 -19.70 2.14
C GLY A 264 8.81 -19.36 0.67
N GLN A 265 7.62 -18.89 0.26
CA GLN A 265 7.45 -18.26 -1.05
C GLN A 265 7.73 -16.76 -0.96
N LYS A 266 8.83 -16.32 -1.60
CA LYS A 266 9.07 -14.88 -1.83
C LYS A 266 7.90 -14.31 -2.64
N GLY A 267 7.44 -13.11 -2.29
CA GLY A 267 6.46 -12.35 -3.09
C GLY A 267 4.98 -12.67 -2.86
N SER A 268 4.61 -13.60 -1.95
CA SER A 268 3.21 -13.69 -1.51
C SER A 268 2.93 -12.58 -0.48
N ARG A 269 2.34 -11.47 -0.94
CA ARG A 269 1.58 -10.58 -0.07
C ARG A 269 0.32 -11.39 0.27
N GLY A 270 0.22 -11.97 1.46
CA GLY A 270 -1.01 -12.66 1.86
C GLY A 270 -2.15 -11.65 1.97
N ALA A 271 -3.40 -12.05 1.72
CA ALA A 271 -4.54 -11.28 2.19
C ALA A 271 -4.34 -11.01 3.70
N HIS A 272 -4.71 -9.82 4.19
CA HIS A 272 -4.61 -9.48 5.61
C HIS A 272 -5.62 -10.32 6.40
N ARG A 273 -5.31 -11.60 6.64
CA ARG A 273 -6.27 -12.64 7.09
C ARG A 273 -6.71 -12.50 8.54
N CYS A 274 -6.02 -11.68 9.30
CA CYS A 274 -6.52 -11.13 10.54
C CYS A 274 -5.90 -9.74 10.65
N ALA A 275 -6.62 -8.74 10.21
CA ALA A 275 -6.27 -7.40 10.61
C ALA A 275 -6.96 -7.16 11.95
N GLY A 276 -6.17 -6.94 12.99
CA GLY A 276 -6.67 -6.65 14.34
C GLY A 276 -7.31 -5.27 14.41
N TYR A 277 -8.37 -5.05 13.63
CA TYR A 277 -9.15 -3.82 13.66
C TYR A 277 -10.16 -3.83 14.82
N ASP A 278 -10.50 -4.99 15.37
CA ASP A 278 -11.58 -5.14 16.34
C ASP A 278 -11.12 -5.83 17.63
N ALA A 279 -11.49 -5.20 18.74
CA ALA A 279 -11.32 -5.65 20.10
C ALA A 279 -12.06 -6.95 20.46
N ALA A 280 -13.21 -7.18 19.83
CA ALA A 280 -14.05 -8.35 20.01
C ALA A 280 -13.71 -9.50 19.05
N TYR A 281 -12.67 -9.35 18.22
CA TYR A 281 -12.32 -10.36 17.23
C TYR A 281 -11.95 -11.69 17.90
N PRO A 282 -12.52 -12.83 17.46
CA PRO A 282 -12.25 -14.11 18.09
C PRO A 282 -10.75 -14.42 18.04
N ASN A 283 -10.24 -14.89 19.17
CA ASN A 283 -8.88 -15.41 19.34
C ASN A 283 -8.42 -16.16 18.08
N CYS A 284 -7.37 -15.63 17.43
CA CYS A 284 -6.83 -16.18 16.20
C CYS A 284 -6.29 -17.62 16.36
N ALA A 285 -6.26 -18.17 17.57
CA ALA A 285 -5.93 -19.55 17.87
C ALA A 285 -6.90 -20.59 17.25
N ASN A 286 -8.13 -20.21 16.89
CA ASN A 286 -9.15 -21.14 16.39
C ASN A 286 -9.32 -21.14 14.85
N PHE A 287 -8.52 -20.38 14.10
CA PHE A 287 -8.48 -20.54 12.65
C PHE A 287 -7.79 -21.87 12.32
N PRO A 288 -8.45 -22.80 11.60
CA PRO A 288 -7.81 -24.03 11.18
C PRO A 288 -6.60 -23.68 10.31
N TYR A 289 -5.48 -24.37 10.55
CA TYR A 289 -4.17 -24.27 9.85
C TYR A 289 -3.02 -23.53 10.53
N PHE A 290 -2.99 -23.45 11.87
CA PHE A 290 -1.71 -23.69 12.56
C PHE A 290 -1.63 -25.16 12.95
N SER A 291 -1.12 -25.99 12.05
CA SER A 291 -0.66 -27.33 12.45
C SER A 291 0.81 -27.45 12.07
N ALA A 292 1.63 -27.91 13.02
CA ALA A 292 3.01 -28.28 12.77
C ALA A 292 3.15 -29.37 11.66
N LYS A 293 2.04 -30.00 11.24
CA LYS A 293 1.99 -30.96 10.14
C LYS A 293 1.85 -30.33 8.74
N SER A 294 1.38 -29.09 8.61
CA SER A 294 1.04 -28.48 7.29
C SER A 294 1.97 -27.35 6.84
N ASN A 295 2.92 -26.90 7.66
CA ASN A 295 3.91 -25.88 7.30
C ASN A 295 3.35 -24.55 6.76
N ALA A 296 2.07 -24.25 7.03
CA ALA A 296 1.42 -22.99 6.68
C ALA A 296 1.40 -22.05 7.90
N VAL A 297 1.68 -20.77 7.69
CA VAL A 297 1.67 -19.73 8.73
C VAL A 297 0.75 -18.63 8.21
N SER A 298 -0.37 -18.42 8.88
CA SER A 298 -1.23 -17.27 8.62
C SER A 298 -0.69 -16.09 9.42
N TYR A 299 -0.15 -15.08 8.74
CA TYR A 299 0.24 -13.84 9.42
C TYR A 299 -0.98 -12.94 9.58
N VAL A 300 -1.40 -12.88 10.83
CA VAL A 300 -2.28 -11.89 11.40
C VAL A 300 -1.42 -10.65 11.60
N TYR A 301 -1.80 -9.51 11.02
CA TYR A 301 -1.23 -8.23 11.38
C TYR A 301 -2.15 -7.66 12.47
N PRO A 302 -1.86 -7.90 13.77
CA PRO A 302 -2.45 -7.04 14.77
C PRO A 302 -1.98 -5.62 14.42
N ASP A 303 -2.89 -4.66 14.45
CA ASP A 303 -2.67 -3.21 14.65
C ASP A 303 -1.64 -2.42 13.79
N GLY A 304 -1.07 -2.98 12.73
CA GLY A 304 -0.08 -2.26 11.94
C GLY A 304 1.28 -2.12 12.64
N LEU A 305 1.58 -2.91 13.68
CA LEU A 305 2.91 -2.93 14.31
C LEU A 305 3.99 -3.56 13.40
N GLY A 306 4.93 -2.74 12.93
CA GLY A 306 6.24 -3.17 12.41
C GLY A 306 7.01 -3.98 13.46
N TRP A 307 7.80 -4.97 13.03
CA TRP A 307 8.23 -6.12 13.85
C TRP A 307 9.66 -6.01 14.43
N PRO A 308 9.82 -5.76 15.76
CA PRO A 308 11.12 -5.81 16.42
C PRO A 308 11.61 -7.20 16.94
N HIS A 309 10.98 -8.33 16.61
CA HIS A 309 11.25 -9.59 17.35
C HIS A 309 11.93 -10.74 16.59
N ALA A 310 12.19 -10.63 15.28
CA ALA A 310 12.73 -11.74 14.47
C ALA A 310 14.11 -12.27 14.93
N LYS A 311 14.99 -11.39 15.41
CA LYS A 311 16.36 -11.77 15.80
C LYS A 311 16.40 -12.69 17.01
N ASN A 312 15.43 -12.54 17.91
CA ASN A 312 15.30 -13.27 19.16
C ASN A 312 14.08 -14.20 19.18
N TYR A 313 13.41 -14.43 18.04
CA TYR A 313 12.29 -15.35 17.94
C TYR A 313 12.76 -16.77 18.31
N PRO A 314 12.23 -17.38 19.39
CA PRO A 314 12.70 -18.67 19.88
C PRO A 314 12.14 -19.86 19.08
N GLY A 315 11.27 -19.61 18.09
CA GLY A 315 10.69 -20.64 17.24
C GLY A 315 11.60 -21.09 16.08
N PRO A 316 11.08 -21.94 15.17
CA PRO A 316 11.85 -22.53 14.09
C PRO A 316 12.67 -21.51 13.27
N GLY A 317 13.94 -21.83 13.00
CA GLY A 317 14.87 -20.94 12.30
C GLY A 317 14.42 -20.49 10.91
N TYR A 318 13.56 -21.26 10.23
CA TYR A 318 13.00 -20.87 8.92
C TYR A 318 11.99 -19.72 9.05
N LEU A 319 11.20 -19.66 10.13
CA LEU A 319 10.29 -18.54 10.42
C LEU A 319 11.11 -17.27 10.66
N ARG A 320 12.18 -17.37 11.47
CA ARG A 320 13.16 -16.30 11.64
C ARG A 320 13.78 -15.84 10.32
N SER A 321 14.19 -16.76 9.44
CA SER A 321 14.74 -16.41 8.12
C SER A 321 13.72 -15.77 7.19
N VAL A 322 12.44 -16.19 7.24
CA VAL A 322 11.31 -15.53 6.56
C VAL A 322 11.19 -14.10 7.09
N PHE A 323 11.08 -13.89 8.41
CA PHE A 323 10.98 -12.56 9.00
C PHE A 323 12.16 -11.64 8.67
N LEU A 324 13.39 -12.16 8.66
CA LEU A 324 14.59 -11.40 8.30
C LEU A 324 14.67 -11.07 6.79
N SER A 325 14.06 -11.87 5.93
CA SER A 325 14.10 -11.71 4.47
C SER A 325 13.09 -10.70 3.92
N PHE A 326 12.09 -10.31 4.72
CA PHE A 326 11.00 -9.42 4.30
C PHE A 326 10.97 -8.08 5.05
N ARG A 327 12.06 -7.70 5.75
CA ARG A 327 12.15 -6.39 6.46
C ARG A 327 11.94 -5.15 5.58
N GLY A 328 12.12 -5.26 4.27
CA GLY A 328 11.75 -4.19 3.33
C GLY A 328 10.23 -3.92 3.24
N GLN A 329 9.41 -4.76 3.88
CA GLN A 329 7.95 -4.63 3.98
C GLN A 329 7.48 -3.73 5.15
N GLU A 330 8.37 -3.00 5.83
CA GLU A 330 8.02 -1.72 6.50
C GLU A 330 7.77 -0.60 5.46
N GLU A 331 7.14 -1.02 4.36
CA GLU A 331 6.72 -0.25 3.21
C GLU A 331 5.43 0.49 3.58
N ILE A 332 5.09 1.51 2.79
CA ILE A 332 3.87 2.31 2.93
C ILE A 332 2.60 1.46 3.15
N HIS A 333 2.52 0.27 2.57
CA HIS A 333 1.39 -0.67 2.75
C HIS A 333 1.17 -1.09 4.21
N THR A 334 2.23 -1.43 4.95
CA THR A 334 2.09 -1.82 6.37
C THR A 334 1.79 -0.59 7.23
N ASN A 335 2.43 0.53 6.92
CA ASN A 335 2.26 1.78 7.65
C ASN A 335 0.86 2.37 7.46
N GLY A 336 0.14 2.03 6.38
CA GLY A 336 -1.23 2.48 6.11
C GLY A 336 -2.30 1.81 6.97
N ILE A 337 -2.02 0.63 7.54
CA ILE A 337 -3.00 -0.16 8.31
C ILE A 337 -3.66 0.63 9.45
N PRO A 338 -2.94 1.42 10.28
CA PRO A 338 -3.57 2.19 11.36
C PRO A 338 -4.62 3.18 10.86
N ILE A 339 -4.37 3.86 9.73
CA ILE A 339 -5.36 4.80 9.18
C ILE A 339 -6.51 4.07 8.50
N SER A 340 -6.26 2.96 7.80
CA SER A 340 -7.33 2.11 7.24
C SER A 340 -8.28 1.64 8.34
N GLY A 341 -7.71 1.16 9.46
CA GLY A 341 -8.47 0.70 10.62
C GLY A 341 -9.30 1.82 11.24
N ALA A 342 -8.70 2.99 11.47
CA ALA A 342 -9.44 4.14 12.00
C ALA A 342 -10.60 4.55 11.09
N LEU A 343 -10.38 4.62 9.77
CA LEU A 343 -11.44 4.94 8.81
C LEU A 343 -12.54 3.88 8.79
N TRP A 344 -12.19 2.61 8.92
CA TRP A 344 -13.16 1.51 9.03
C TRP A 344 -14.02 1.62 10.29
N ASP A 345 -13.41 1.89 11.46
CA ASP A 345 -14.15 2.05 12.71
C ASP A 345 -15.15 3.22 12.63
N ILE A 346 -14.75 4.33 12.00
CA ILE A 346 -15.64 5.48 11.76
C ILE A 346 -16.80 5.04 10.84
N TYR A 347 -16.50 4.33 9.75
CA TYR A 347 -17.52 3.81 8.84
C TYR A 347 -18.52 2.89 9.54
N GLU A 348 -18.06 1.95 10.39
CA GLU A 348 -18.94 1.07 11.18
C GLU A 348 -19.84 1.88 12.12
N ALA A 349 -19.25 2.81 12.88
CA ALA A 349 -19.99 3.68 13.81
C ALA A 349 -21.06 4.54 13.10
N LEU A 350 -20.78 5.00 11.87
CA LEU A 350 -21.75 5.72 11.04
C LEU A 350 -22.81 4.78 10.45
N ALA A 351 -22.42 3.58 10.03
CA ALA A 351 -23.33 2.60 9.42
C ALA A 351 -24.38 2.10 10.42
N GLU A 352 -24.06 2.05 11.71
CA GLU A 352 -25.03 1.76 12.78
C GLU A 352 -26.15 2.80 12.86
N VAL A 353 -25.86 4.06 12.54
CA VAL A 353 -26.80 5.18 12.65
C VAL A 353 -27.54 5.44 11.34
N HIS A 354 -26.81 5.46 10.22
CA HIS A 354 -27.31 5.89 8.91
C HIS A 354 -27.56 4.75 7.94
N GLY A 355 -27.13 3.54 8.27
CA GLY A 355 -27.05 2.41 7.35
C GLY A 355 -25.81 2.46 6.44
N PRO A 356 -25.40 1.32 5.85
CA PRO A 356 -24.14 1.21 5.10
C PRO A 356 -24.02 2.15 3.90
N SER A 357 -25.10 2.38 3.15
CA SER A 357 -25.06 3.18 1.93
C SER A 357 -24.82 4.66 2.20
N GLU A 358 -25.48 5.21 3.23
CA GLU A 358 -25.31 6.62 3.60
C GLU A 358 -23.98 6.83 4.30
N ALA A 359 -23.58 5.92 5.21
CA ALA A 359 -22.27 5.95 5.84
C ALA A 359 -21.13 5.93 4.82
N ARG A 360 -21.24 5.11 3.76
CA ARG A 360 -20.29 5.10 2.65
C ARG A 360 -20.22 6.45 1.94
N THR A 361 -21.37 7.06 1.65
CA THR A 361 -21.42 8.38 1.00
C THR A 361 -20.77 9.46 1.87
N LEU A 362 -21.12 9.51 3.16
CA LEU A 362 -20.53 10.42 4.12
C LEU A 362 -19.00 10.26 4.21
N MET A 363 -18.52 9.03 4.35
CA MET A 363 -17.08 8.73 4.41
C MET A 363 -16.34 9.06 3.13
N THR A 364 -16.89 8.71 1.96
CA THR A 364 -16.30 9.09 0.65
C THR A 364 -16.11 10.59 0.58
N ARG A 365 -17.13 11.39 0.93
CA ARG A 365 -17.02 12.85 0.88
C ARG A 365 -16.01 13.40 1.88
N ALA A 366 -16.04 12.93 3.13
CA ALA A 366 -15.15 13.40 4.18
C ALA A 366 -13.68 13.10 3.88
N VAL A 367 -13.35 11.87 3.44
CA VAL A 367 -11.98 11.46 3.10
C VAL A 367 -11.42 12.27 1.94
N HIS A 368 -12.17 12.43 0.85
CA HIS A 368 -11.69 13.17 -0.32
C HIS A 368 -11.58 14.67 -0.05
N GLN A 369 -12.50 15.25 0.71
CA GLN A 369 -12.39 16.65 1.12
C GLN A 369 -11.14 16.86 2.00
N ALA A 370 -10.88 15.96 2.95
CA ALA A 370 -9.69 16.01 3.79
C ALA A 370 -8.39 15.91 2.98
N LEU A 371 -8.33 14.99 2.01
CA LEU A 371 -7.21 14.85 1.07
C LEU A 371 -6.91 16.16 0.32
N SER A 372 -7.95 16.84 -0.16
CA SER A 372 -7.78 18.10 -0.90
C SER A 372 -7.15 19.21 -0.04
N GLU A 373 -7.40 19.18 1.27
CA GLU A 373 -6.96 20.19 2.25
C GLU A 373 -5.61 19.89 2.89
N LEU A 374 -5.05 18.70 2.66
CA LEU A 374 -3.72 18.36 3.18
C LEU A 374 -2.65 19.33 2.66
N PRO A 375 -1.66 19.68 3.50
CA PRO A 375 -0.60 20.61 3.12
C PRO A 375 0.19 20.06 1.93
N LYS A 376 0.53 20.92 0.98
CA LYS A 376 1.32 20.53 -0.21
C LYS A 376 2.82 20.68 0.06
N PRO A 377 3.68 19.89 -0.60
CA PRO A 377 5.13 19.98 -0.45
C PRO A 377 5.63 21.37 -0.82
N THR A 378 6.67 21.80 -0.13
CA THR A 378 7.40 23.03 -0.42
C THR A 378 8.89 22.72 -0.53
N LEU A 379 9.69 23.68 -1.00
CA LEU A 379 11.15 23.55 -0.98
C LEU A 379 11.70 23.31 0.44
N ALA A 380 11.03 23.85 1.46
CA ALA A 380 11.46 23.78 2.86
C ALA A 380 10.96 22.50 3.57
N ASN A 381 9.80 21.98 3.15
CA ASN A 381 9.20 20.78 3.71
C ASN A 381 8.66 19.91 2.57
N ARG A 382 9.41 18.87 2.23
CA ARG A 382 9.06 17.97 1.12
C ARG A 382 8.09 16.87 1.51
N ALA A 383 7.84 16.64 2.80
CA ALA A 383 6.95 15.58 3.32
C ALA A 383 5.99 16.15 4.39
N PRO A 384 5.05 17.04 4.02
CA PRO A 384 4.24 17.76 4.99
C PRO A 384 3.02 16.98 5.51
N VAL A 385 2.70 15.84 4.90
CA VAL A 385 1.53 15.04 5.23
C VAL A 385 1.84 14.13 6.43
N THR A 386 0.93 14.12 7.40
CA THR A 386 0.99 13.25 8.58
C THR A 386 -0.38 12.64 8.86
N PHE A 387 -0.45 11.48 9.52
CA PHE A 387 -1.70 10.85 9.92
C PHE A 387 -2.51 11.72 10.86
N ARG A 388 -1.85 12.41 11.80
CA ARG A 388 -2.52 13.37 12.69
C ARG A 388 -3.05 14.57 11.90
N GLY A 389 -2.26 15.10 10.98
CA GLY A 389 -2.69 16.18 10.09
C GLY A 389 -3.92 15.76 9.28
N PHE A 390 -3.93 14.53 8.78
CA PHE A 390 -5.09 13.96 8.09
C PHE A 390 -6.28 13.75 9.02
N ALA A 391 -6.12 13.22 10.24
CA ALA A 391 -7.21 13.07 11.20
C ALA A 391 -7.87 14.42 11.55
N MET A 392 -7.06 15.46 11.73
CA MET A 392 -7.57 16.83 11.94
C MET A 392 -8.31 17.35 10.71
N ALA A 393 -7.74 17.16 9.51
CA ALA A 393 -8.38 17.53 8.25
C ALA A 393 -9.69 16.76 8.01
N LEU A 394 -9.74 15.48 8.40
CA LEU A 394 -10.91 14.61 8.30
C LEU A 394 -12.06 15.12 9.15
N LEU A 395 -11.84 15.42 10.43
CA LEU A 395 -12.89 15.97 11.30
C LEU A 395 -13.36 17.36 10.83
N ALA A 396 -12.42 18.20 10.38
CA ALA A 396 -12.77 19.50 9.80
C ALA A 396 -13.62 19.33 8.54
N ALA A 397 -13.21 18.46 7.61
CA ALA A 397 -13.93 18.14 6.38
C ALA A 397 -15.31 17.55 6.65
N ALA A 398 -15.39 16.56 7.55
CA ALA A 398 -16.61 15.88 7.95
C ALA A 398 -17.72 16.86 8.33
N SER A 399 -17.39 17.91 9.09
CA SER A 399 -18.34 18.96 9.51
C SER A 399 -18.98 19.73 8.36
N ARG A 400 -18.36 19.71 7.17
CA ARG A 400 -18.82 20.36 5.94
C ARG A 400 -19.40 19.38 4.93
N THR A 401 -19.19 18.07 5.11
CA THR A 401 -19.59 17.03 4.15
C THR A 401 -20.81 16.21 4.59
N GLY A 402 -21.56 16.71 5.57
CA GLY A 402 -22.85 16.15 5.97
C GLY A 402 -22.87 15.43 7.31
N PHE A 403 -21.75 15.35 8.04
CA PHE A 403 -21.75 14.77 9.38
C PHE A 403 -22.55 15.67 10.32
N SER A 404 -23.45 15.05 11.09
CA SER A 404 -24.07 15.70 12.24
C SER A 404 -23.07 15.89 13.38
N THR A 405 -23.44 16.62 14.42
CA THR A 405 -22.61 16.74 15.64
C THR A 405 -22.32 15.37 16.27
N GLY A 406 -23.31 14.47 16.32
CA GLY A 406 -23.12 13.13 16.87
C GLY A 406 -22.21 12.23 16.01
N ASP A 407 -22.18 12.45 14.70
CA ASP A 407 -21.28 11.76 13.78
C ASP A 407 -19.83 12.22 13.98
N LEU A 408 -19.63 13.52 14.20
CA LEU A 408 -18.31 14.09 14.50
C LEU A 408 -17.75 13.54 15.82
N GLU A 409 -18.57 13.47 16.86
CA GLU A 409 -18.19 12.89 18.15
C GLU A 409 -17.76 11.42 18.02
N ARG A 410 -18.51 10.61 17.25
CA ARG A 410 -18.13 9.22 16.95
C ARG A 410 -16.82 9.13 16.19
N ALA A 411 -16.66 9.97 15.17
CA ALA A 411 -15.44 9.97 14.37
C ALA A 411 -14.22 10.36 15.22
N GLU A 412 -14.37 11.37 16.06
CA GLU A 412 -13.34 11.80 17.01
C GLU A 412 -12.98 10.69 17.99
N GLU A 413 -13.98 10.01 18.57
CA GLU A 413 -13.78 8.88 19.48
C GLU A 413 -12.93 7.77 18.84
N GLN A 414 -13.23 7.38 17.59
CA GLN A 414 -12.44 6.36 16.89
C GLN A 414 -11.01 6.81 16.60
N LEU A 415 -10.82 8.07 16.21
CA LEU A 415 -9.48 8.63 15.98
C LEU A 415 -8.67 8.74 17.28
N VAL A 416 -9.31 9.06 18.41
CA VAL A 416 -8.69 9.06 19.74
C VAL A 416 -8.35 7.64 20.18
N ALA A 417 -9.24 6.67 19.98
CA ALA A 417 -9.01 5.26 20.30
C ALA A 417 -7.81 4.70 19.54
N ARG A 418 -7.59 5.16 18.31
CA ARG A 418 -6.43 4.82 17.47
C ARG A 418 -5.20 5.72 17.70
N GLY A 419 -5.27 6.66 18.65
CA GLY A 419 -4.21 7.62 18.97
C GLY A 419 -3.78 8.52 17.80
N LEU A 420 -4.68 8.76 16.85
CA LEU A 420 -4.49 9.65 15.72
C LEU A 420 -4.99 11.08 16.01
N TYR A 421 -5.82 11.24 17.05
CA TYR A 421 -6.36 12.52 17.49
C TYR A 421 -6.29 12.66 19.03
N GLY A 422 -6.28 13.89 19.53
CA GLY A 422 -6.27 14.17 20.97
C GLY A 422 -5.01 13.73 21.74
N VAL A 423 -3.99 13.18 21.08
CA VAL A 423 -2.76 12.73 21.73
C VAL A 423 -1.89 13.90 22.21
N PRO A 424 -1.19 13.75 23.35
CA PRO A 424 -0.24 14.75 23.83
C PRO A 424 0.77 15.15 22.77
N THR A 425 1.08 16.44 22.70
CA THR A 425 2.12 16.94 21.80
C THR A 425 3.46 16.96 22.48
N LEU A 426 4.53 16.69 21.72
CA LEU A 426 5.87 16.96 22.21
C LEU A 426 6.07 18.46 22.45
N ALA A 427 6.58 18.79 23.64
CA ALA A 427 6.95 20.14 23.98
C ALA A 427 8.10 20.65 23.10
N ALA A 428 8.23 21.97 22.95
CA ALA A 428 9.40 22.54 22.29
C ALA A 428 10.69 22.09 23.00
N GLY A 429 11.72 21.74 22.22
CA GLY A 429 12.99 21.23 22.76
C GLY A 429 12.92 19.82 23.34
N TRP A 430 11.90 19.03 22.99
CA TRP A 430 11.77 17.63 23.44
C TRP A 430 12.94 16.73 23.05
N GLY A 431 13.58 17.02 21.92
CA GLY A 431 14.68 16.24 21.39
C GLY A 431 15.95 16.58 22.15
N ALA A 432 16.67 15.57 22.59
CA ALA A 432 18.03 15.70 23.07
C ALA A 432 18.96 14.81 22.24
N VAL A 433 20.24 15.13 22.22
CA VAL A 433 21.28 14.26 21.67
C VAL A 433 21.36 13.04 22.59
N GLY A 434 21.12 11.86 22.02
CA GLY A 434 21.21 10.57 22.70
C GLY A 434 22.66 10.20 23.06
N THR A 435 22.86 9.00 23.58
CA THR A 435 24.18 8.60 24.10
C THR A 435 25.22 8.44 23.00
N GLY A 436 24.82 8.03 21.78
CA GLY A 436 25.71 7.83 20.63
C GLY A 436 26.92 6.93 20.89
N ASP A 437 28.02 7.18 20.16
CA ASP A 437 29.34 6.60 20.41
C ASP A 437 30.15 7.52 21.36
N ALA A 438 31.08 6.95 22.12
CA ALA A 438 32.05 7.69 22.94
C ALA A 438 32.82 8.77 22.15
N ARG A 439 32.95 8.64 20.82
CA ARG A 439 33.65 9.60 19.94
C ARG A 439 32.73 10.61 19.26
N SER A 440 31.42 10.36 19.23
CA SER A 440 30.43 11.21 18.56
C SER A 440 29.12 11.13 19.35
N PRO A 441 28.91 12.00 20.36
CA PRO A 441 27.71 11.99 21.17
C PRO A 441 26.45 12.08 20.30
N GLY A 442 25.51 11.17 20.55
CA GLY A 442 24.30 10.99 19.76
C GLY A 442 24.50 10.65 18.29
N MET A 443 25.68 10.21 17.82
CA MET A 443 25.84 9.78 16.43
C MET A 443 26.66 8.50 16.33
N LYS A 444 26.24 7.61 15.44
CA LYS A 444 26.99 6.40 15.07
C LYS A 444 27.54 6.56 13.67
N ILE A 445 28.84 6.32 13.53
CA ILE A 445 29.55 6.34 12.26
C ILE A 445 30.01 4.93 11.92
N PHE A 446 29.74 4.48 10.70
CA PHE A 446 30.21 3.21 10.17
C PHE A 446 30.98 3.44 8.86
N ASP A 447 32.26 3.10 8.90
CA ASP A 447 33.27 3.42 7.91
C ASP A 447 33.86 2.15 7.23
N HIS A 448 33.33 0.97 7.55
CA HIS A 448 33.92 -0.30 7.14
C HIS A 448 33.82 -0.56 5.63
N PRO A 449 34.91 -0.46 4.84
CA PRO A 449 34.79 -0.34 3.39
C PRO A 449 34.28 -1.61 2.72
N THR A 450 34.64 -2.80 3.21
CA THR A 450 34.10 -4.07 2.66
C THR A 450 32.58 -4.16 2.82
N GLU A 451 32.07 -3.86 4.01
CA GLU A 451 30.63 -3.90 4.31
C GLU A 451 29.89 -2.80 3.54
N LEU A 452 30.44 -1.57 3.51
CA LEU A 452 29.88 -0.47 2.73
C LEU A 452 29.77 -0.82 1.23
N LYS A 453 30.78 -1.47 0.65
CA LYS A 453 30.73 -1.96 -0.75
C LYS A 453 29.63 -3.00 -0.95
N ILE A 454 29.51 -3.96 -0.04
CA ILE A 454 28.45 -4.98 -0.10
C ILE A 454 27.08 -4.32 -0.02
N TRP A 455 26.94 -3.32 0.84
CA TRP A 455 25.71 -2.56 1.03
C TRP A 455 25.34 -1.73 -0.21
N LEU A 456 26.29 -0.98 -0.77
CA LEU A 456 26.09 -0.23 -2.02
C LEU A 456 25.66 -1.16 -3.16
N ALA A 457 26.34 -2.30 -3.32
CA ALA A 457 26.00 -3.28 -4.35
C ALA A 457 24.58 -3.85 -4.18
N LYS A 458 24.14 -4.10 -2.93
CA LYS A 458 22.77 -4.56 -2.63
C LYS A 458 21.70 -3.50 -2.94
N MET A 459 22.05 -2.22 -2.87
CA MET A 459 21.18 -1.10 -3.25
C MET A 459 21.19 -0.84 -4.77
N GLY A 460 21.97 -1.58 -5.56
CA GLY A 460 22.18 -1.28 -6.98
C GLY A 460 23.03 -0.02 -7.22
N SER A 461 23.68 0.50 -6.17
CA SER A 461 24.63 1.62 -6.26
C SER A 461 26.04 1.13 -6.58
N ASP A 462 26.85 1.99 -7.20
CA ASP A 462 28.23 1.62 -7.58
C ASP A 462 29.11 1.43 -6.31
N PRO A 463 29.58 0.21 -6.01
CA PRO A 463 30.45 -0.02 -4.85
C PRO A 463 31.82 0.65 -4.98
N LYS A 464 32.23 1.09 -6.19
CA LYS A 464 33.51 1.80 -6.40
C LYS A 464 33.54 3.19 -5.78
N GLN A 465 32.39 3.71 -5.34
CA GLN A 465 32.33 4.95 -4.58
C GLN A 465 33.10 4.87 -3.24
N VAL A 466 33.29 3.66 -2.70
CA VAL A 466 34.09 3.41 -1.49
C VAL A 466 35.54 3.15 -1.91
N THR A 467 36.36 4.20 -1.92
CA THR A 467 37.77 4.10 -2.30
C THR A 467 38.70 3.81 -1.12
N GLN A 468 38.21 3.99 0.12
CA GLN A 468 39.04 3.79 1.30
C GLN A 468 39.40 2.30 1.56
N THR A 469 40.47 2.09 2.34
CA THR A 469 40.99 0.77 2.73
C THR A 469 40.75 0.50 4.22
N ASN A 470 40.87 -0.75 4.68
CA ASN A 470 40.62 -1.12 6.08
C ASN A 470 41.54 -0.44 7.11
N ALA A 471 42.53 0.36 6.68
CA ALA A 471 43.40 1.11 7.59
C ALA A 471 42.69 2.30 8.27
N SER A 472 41.49 2.72 7.80
CA SER A 472 40.74 3.87 8.30
C SER A 472 39.65 3.56 9.34
N LEU A 473 39.50 2.31 9.81
CA LEU A 473 38.44 1.94 10.76
C LEU A 473 38.63 2.60 12.13
N ASN A 474 38.02 3.76 12.32
CA ASN A 474 38.20 4.57 13.51
C ASN A 474 36.87 5.15 14.03
N GLY A 475 35.73 4.87 13.36
CA GLY A 475 34.43 5.42 13.74
C GLY A 475 34.42 6.95 13.70
N MET A 476 35.26 7.54 12.88
CA MET A 476 35.37 8.96 12.57
C MET A 476 35.29 9.13 11.06
N LEU A 477 35.31 10.38 10.60
CA LEU A 477 35.38 10.69 9.17
C LEU A 477 36.84 10.90 8.78
N SER A 478 37.25 10.43 7.61
CA SER A 478 38.58 10.72 7.04
C SER A 478 38.48 11.26 5.61
N GLY A 479 39.50 12.01 5.17
CA GLY A 479 39.55 12.51 3.80
C GLY A 479 39.40 11.38 2.76
N ALA A 480 38.62 11.63 1.70
CA ALA A 480 38.28 10.66 0.64
C ALA A 480 37.48 9.42 1.09
N GLU A 481 36.87 9.45 2.28
CA GLU A 481 36.09 8.33 2.82
C GLU A 481 34.61 8.43 2.45
N VAL A 482 33.96 7.27 2.33
CA VAL A 482 32.50 7.14 2.40
C VAL A 482 32.11 6.53 3.74
N ALA A 483 31.14 7.12 4.43
CA ALA A 483 30.65 6.60 5.70
C ALA A 483 29.11 6.56 5.73
N ALA A 484 28.58 5.68 6.57
CA ALA A 484 27.16 5.59 6.90
C ALA A 484 26.93 6.16 8.32
N LEU A 485 25.98 7.08 8.44
CA LEU A 485 25.67 7.81 9.68
C LEU A 485 24.28 7.42 10.20
N TRP A 486 24.14 7.33 11.52
CA TRP A 486 22.85 7.28 12.22
C TRP A 486 22.85 8.31 13.35
N PHE A 487 21.78 9.10 13.46
CA PHE A 487 21.62 10.13 14.49
C PHE A 487 20.79 9.56 15.64
N ASP A 488 21.39 9.42 16.82
CA ASP A 488 20.74 9.07 18.08
C ASP A 488 20.12 10.32 18.74
N ILE A 489 18.86 10.60 18.45
CA ILE A 489 17.92 11.51 19.10
C ILE A 489 17.22 10.78 20.28
N GLU A 490 17.07 11.48 21.40
CA GLU A 490 16.42 10.96 22.61
C GLU A 490 15.03 10.38 22.34
N ASN A 491 14.78 9.22 22.93
CA ASN A 491 13.52 8.52 22.83
C ASN A 491 12.41 9.19 23.64
N ARG A 492 11.45 9.81 22.94
CA ARG A 492 10.16 10.24 23.51
C ARG A 492 9.00 9.43 22.92
N ALA A 493 9.16 8.12 22.81
CA ALA A 493 8.15 7.22 22.26
C ALA A 493 6.80 7.37 22.95
N GLU A 494 6.82 7.75 24.23
CA GLU A 494 5.63 7.95 25.03
C GLU A 494 4.75 9.12 24.62
N LEU A 495 5.34 10.06 23.89
CA LEU A 495 4.67 11.26 23.43
C LEU A 495 4.70 11.42 21.91
N THR A 496 5.34 10.53 21.14
CA THR A 496 5.46 10.63 19.67
C THR A 496 4.53 9.66 18.98
N ALA A 497 3.36 10.09 18.52
CA ALA A 497 2.57 9.33 17.55
C ALA A 497 3.08 9.64 16.13
N GLY A 498 3.34 8.61 15.33
CA GLY A 498 3.82 8.76 13.95
C GLY A 498 5.33 8.96 13.82
N SER A 499 5.72 9.34 12.61
CA SER A 499 7.07 9.45 12.08
C SER A 499 7.79 10.69 12.59
N VAL A 500 9.13 10.64 12.55
CA VAL A 500 9.97 11.82 12.75
C VAL A 500 10.66 12.13 11.43
N TYR A 501 10.33 13.28 10.87
CA TYR A 501 11.02 13.81 9.71
C TYR A 501 12.32 14.49 10.18
N LEU A 502 13.44 14.13 9.57
CA LEU A 502 14.74 14.74 9.81
C LEU A 502 15.17 15.54 8.60
N ARG A 503 15.54 16.79 8.84
CA ARG A 503 16.34 17.59 7.92
C ARG A 503 17.76 17.66 8.46
N VAL A 504 18.66 16.96 7.80
CA VAL A 504 20.08 16.90 8.16
C VAL A 504 20.88 17.81 7.24
N ARG A 505 21.64 18.74 7.81
CA ARG A 505 22.58 19.60 7.09
C ARG A 505 24.00 19.33 7.54
N SER A 506 24.90 19.12 6.59
CA SER A 506 26.32 19.25 6.89
C SER A 506 26.67 20.74 6.92
N MET A 507 27.21 21.22 8.03
CA MET A 507 27.73 22.59 8.12
C MET A 507 29.14 22.70 7.52
N ASN A 508 29.73 21.58 7.09
CA ASN A 508 31.05 21.52 6.50
C ASN A 508 30.95 21.13 5.01
N PRO A 509 31.40 21.99 4.07
CA PRO A 509 31.33 21.71 2.63
C PRO A 509 32.20 20.54 2.18
N ALA A 510 33.17 20.11 3.00
CA ALA A 510 34.00 18.94 2.73
C ALA A 510 33.27 17.61 2.99
N VAL A 511 32.08 17.65 3.61
CA VAL A 511 31.24 16.46 3.83
C VAL A 511 29.98 16.60 2.98
N MET A 512 29.85 15.73 1.99
CA MET A 512 28.76 15.71 1.02
C MET A 512 27.86 14.51 1.25
N PHE A 513 26.54 14.66 1.11
CA PHE A 513 25.65 13.49 1.06
C PHE A 513 25.78 12.78 -0.29
N LEU A 514 25.82 11.44 -0.27
CA LEU A 514 25.71 10.66 -1.51
C LEU A 514 24.31 10.84 -2.13
N ASP A 515 24.21 10.62 -3.44
CA ASP A 515 22.99 10.89 -4.20
C ASP A 515 21.79 10.01 -3.79
N SER A 516 20.63 10.29 -4.40
CA SER A 516 19.37 9.59 -4.13
C SER A 516 19.35 8.12 -4.56
N ARG A 517 20.41 7.59 -5.19
CA ARG A 517 20.55 6.13 -5.42
C ARG A 517 21.07 5.41 -4.20
N THR A 518 21.69 6.15 -3.28
CA THR A 518 22.28 5.61 -2.05
C THR A 518 21.46 6.00 -0.82
N ASN A 519 21.01 7.26 -0.77
CA ASN A 519 20.22 7.79 0.33
C ASN A 519 18.73 7.79 -0.01
N SER A 520 17.92 7.31 0.93
CA SER A 520 16.46 7.40 0.81
C SER A 520 15.98 8.79 1.23
N GLY A 521 15.09 9.38 0.43
CA GLY A 521 14.53 10.72 0.66
C GLY A 521 15.03 11.78 -0.32
N ALA A 522 14.82 13.04 0.03
CA ALA A 522 15.23 14.17 -0.82
C ALA A 522 16.63 14.65 -0.42
N ILE A 523 17.58 14.53 -1.33
CA ILE A 523 19.00 14.71 -1.04
C ILE A 523 19.63 15.70 -2.01
N SER A 524 20.53 16.51 -1.47
CA SER A 524 21.49 17.36 -2.17
C SER A 524 22.86 17.22 -1.49
N ASP A 525 23.91 17.79 -2.06
CA ASP A 525 25.26 17.65 -1.51
C ASP A 525 25.38 18.12 -0.05
N SER A 526 24.61 19.13 0.38
CA SER A 526 24.72 19.73 1.73
C SER A 526 23.51 19.50 2.63
N GLU A 527 22.46 18.86 2.14
CA GLU A 527 21.21 18.67 2.87
C GLU A 527 20.53 17.36 2.47
N ALA A 528 20.09 16.61 3.49
CA ALA A 528 19.32 15.38 3.35
C ALA A 528 18.00 15.48 4.14
N HIS A 529 16.90 15.10 3.51
CA HIS A 529 15.58 15.03 4.12
C HIS A 529 15.19 13.56 4.21
N ILE A 530 15.09 13.05 5.44
CA ILE A 530 14.90 11.63 5.73
C ILE A 530 13.69 11.51 6.63
N VAL A 531 12.80 10.57 6.35
CA VAL A 531 11.71 10.25 7.28
C VAL A 531 12.07 8.98 8.01
N TYR A 532 12.15 9.08 9.34
CA TYR A 532 12.13 7.92 10.20
C TYR A 532 10.67 7.57 10.45
N SER A 533 10.16 6.69 9.59
CA SER A 533 8.85 6.08 9.74
C SER A 533 8.82 5.35 11.08
N LYS A 534 7.88 5.76 11.93
CA LYS A 534 7.68 5.13 13.22
C LYS A 534 6.23 4.75 13.33
N ILE A 535 6.03 3.48 13.61
CA ILE A 535 4.74 2.98 14.09
C ILE A 535 4.82 2.98 15.62
N ASN A 536 3.84 3.66 16.22
CA ASN A 536 3.44 3.69 17.62
C ASN A 536 4.13 4.64 18.60
N GLY A 537 3.40 5.72 18.90
CA GLY A 537 3.43 6.38 20.20
C GLY A 537 2.88 5.47 21.29
N THR A 538 3.52 5.44 22.46
CA THR A 538 3.09 4.52 23.52
C THR A 538 1.74 4.88 24.12
N GLY A 539 1.06 5.96 23.71
CA GLY A 539 -0.35 6.18 24.03
C GLY A 539 -1.29 5.17 23.37
N ILE A 540 -0.99 4.77 22.12
CA ILE A 540 -1.71 3.70 21.40
C ILE A 540 -1.43 2.35 22.07
N VAL A 541 -0.16 2.09 22.37
CA VAL A 541 0.26 0.87 23.10
C VAL A 541 -0.27 0.87 24.54
N GLN A 542 -0.46 2.03 25.17
CA GLN A 542 -1.06 2.17 26.50
C GLN A 542 -2.57 2.04 26.52
N ALA A 543 -3.28 2.48 25.48
CA ALA A 543 -4.69 2.14 25.29
C ALA A 543 -4.87 0.64 25.03
N LEU A 544 -3.88 0.00 24.38
CA LEU A 544 -3.77 -1.46 24.27
C LEU A 544 -3.29 -2.14 25.57
N PHE A 545 -2.79 -1.42 26.58
CA PHE A 545 -2.64 -1.92 27.96
C PHE A 545 -3.98 -1.90 28.71
N SER A 546 -5.07 -2.21 28.00
CA SER A 546 -6.32 -2.56 28.66
C SER A 546 -6.06 -3.71 29.64
N PRO A 547 -6.64 -3.70 30.85
CA PRO A 547 -6.64 -4.87 31.74
C PRO A 547 -7.36 -6.07 31.12
N ASP A 548 -8.02 -5.88 29.98
CA ASP A 548 -8.54 -6.96 29.14
C ASP A 548 -7.39 -7.70 28.43
N SER A 549 -7.26 -8.99 28.77
CA SER A 549 -6.28 -9.92 28.21
C SER A 549 -6.33 -10.08 26.68
N ALA A 550 -7.39 -9.62 26.02
CA ALA A 550 -7.49 -9.57 24.57
C ALA A 550 -6.49 -8.58 23.90
N PHE A 551 -5.93 -7.62 24.66
CA PHE A 551 -5.01 -6.58 24.14
C PHE A 551 -3.58 -6.70 24.68
N HIS A 552 -3.29 -7.72 25.48
CA HIS A 552 -2.00 -7.84 26.15
C HIS A 552 -0.88 -8.25 25.18
N VAL A 553 -0.02 -7.30 24.82
CA VAL A 553 1.20 -7.54 24.02
C VAL A 553 2.46 -7.41 24.90
N PRO A 554 3.39 -8.39 24.91
CA PRO A 554 4.62 -8.30 25.70
C PRO A 554 5.65 -7.32 25.08
N THR A 555 5.89 -6.18 25.71
CA THR A 555 6.61 -5.03 25.13
C THR A 555 8.11 -4.93 25.45
N ALA A 556 8.87 -6.02 25.35
CA ALA A 556 10.27 -5.97 25.80
C ALA A 556 11.21 -5.04 24.98
N ASN A 557 10.86 -4.51 23.80
CA ASN A 557 11.81 -3.71 22.97
C ASN A 557 11.19 -2.68 21.98
N SER A 558 10.37 -1.72 22.44
CA SER A 558 9.92 -0.59 21.59
C SER A 558 10.88 0.61 21.71
N TYR A 559 11.56 1.02 20.63
CA TYR A 559 12.59 2.07 20.75
C TYR A 559 12.52 3.16 19.68
N PHE A 560 12.30 4.37 20.16
CA PHE A 560 12.84 5.62 19.61
C PHE A 560 14.16 5.97 20.29
N ARG A 561 14.93 5.01 20.80
CA ARG A 561 16.36 5.25 20.72
C ARG A 561 16.60 5.13 19.23
N THR A 562 16.92 6.21 18.55
CA THR A 562 17.40 6.11 17.18
C THR A 562 18.68 5.28 17.21
N ASN A 563 18.48 3.98 17.01
CA ASN A 563 19.47 2.92 17.04
C ASN A 563 20.27 2.82 18.36
N PRO A 564 19.85 1.90 19.23
CA PRO A 564 20.66 0.72 19.32
C PRO A 564 19.76 -0.49 19.17
N PHE A 565 19.93 -1.18 18.04
CA PHE A 565 19.52 -2.58 17.84
C PHE A 565 18.17 -2.88 17.18
N PHE A 566 17.65 -2.00 16.30
CA PHE A 566 17.11 -2.52 15.05
C PHE A 566 18.14 -2.31 13.94
N ASP A 567 18.75 -3.43 13.52
CA ASP A 567 20.06 -3.58 12.88
C ASP A 567 20.50 -2.33 12.10
N ALA A 568 21.66 -1.75 12.46
CA ALA A 568 22.41 -0.82 11.60
C ALA A 568 22.54 -1.43 10.20
N GLY A 569 21.59 -1.06 9.34
CA GLY A 569 21.37 -1.58 8.03
C GLY A 569 21.43 -0.42 7.05
N PHE A 570 21.86 -0.72 5.84
CA PHE A 570 22.16 0.31 4.85
C PHE A 570 20.98 1.20 4.47
N THR A 571 19.74 0.70 4.57
CA THR A 571 18.52 1.42 4.16
C THR A 571 18.11 2.53 5.12
N THR A 572 18.63 2.53 6.36
CA THR A 572 18.28 3.53 7.39
C THR A 572 19.42 4.51 7.69
N ALA A 573 20.57 4.31 7.04
CA ALA A 573 21.73 5.16 7.21
C ALA A 573 21.67 6.38 6.30
N LEU A 574 22.28 7.47 6.75
CA LEU A 574 22.62 8.60 5.90
C LEU A 574 24.06 8.45 5.42
N TRP A 575 24.24 8.26 4.12
CA TRP A 575 25.52 8.04 3.49
C TRP A 575 26.17 9.35 3.09
N VAL A 576 27.41 9.54 3.52
CA VAL A 576 28.21 10.73 3.24
C VAL A 576 29.52 10.35 2.56
N ARG A 577 30.09 11.30 1.84
CA ARG A 577 31.45 11.29 1.32
C ARG A 577 32.20 12.50 1.84
N VAL A 578 33.44 12.29 2.26
CA VAL A 578 34.37 13.35 2.65
C VAL A 578 35.30 13.65 1.47
N THR A 579 35.56 14.92 1.16
CA THR A 579 36.51 15.27 0.09
C THR A 579 37.93 14.84 0.47
N ALA A 580 38.78 14.62 -0.54
CA ALA A 580 40.15 14.14 -0.30
C ALA A 580 41.05 15.15 0.42
N ASP A 581 40.71 16.44 0.31
CA ASP A 581 41.43 17.59 0.84
C ASP A 581 40.79 18.17 2.12
N ALA A 582 39.82 17.45 2.70
CA ALA A 582 39.16 17.88 3.92
C ALA A 582 40.17 18.05 5.08
N PRO A 583 40.22 19.21 5.74
CA PRO A 583 41.14 19.42 6.86
C PRO A 583 40.67 18.65 8.09
N ALA A 584 41.62 18.33 8.99
CA ALA A 584 41.30 17.74 10.28
C ALA A 584 40.60 18.77 11.17
N GLU A 585 39.27 18.71 11.22
CA GLU A 585 38.44 19.66 11.97
C GLU A 585 37.18 19.01 12.54
N THR A 586 36.45 19.77 13.36
CA THR A 586 35.15 19.32 13.87
C THR A 586 34.07 19.62 12.83
N VAL A 587 33.30 18.60 12.48
CA VAL A 587 32.13 18.72 11.59
C VAL A 587 30.89 18.73 12.46
N VAL A 588 29.99 19.67 12.16
CA VAL A 588 28.67 19.76 12.78
C VAL A 588 27.63 19.32 11.76
N PHE A 589 26.84 18.31 12.12
CA PHE A 589 25.60 17.97 11.45
C PHE A 589 24.45 18.61 12.21
N ARG A 590 23.79 19.58 11.58
CA ARG A 590 22.58 20.19 12.14
C ARG A 590 21.37 19.37 11.69
N VAL A 591 20.68 18.77 12.66
CA VAL A 591 19.49 17.96 12.45
C VAL A 591 18.28 18.71 12.99
N GLU A 592 17.40 19.12 12.09
CA GLU A 592 16.05 19.56 12.42
C GLU A 592 15.15 18.32 12.50
N ALA A 593 14.75 17.92 13.71
CA ALA A 593 13.84 16.82 13.96
C ALA A 593 12.42 17.35 14.08
N LEU A 594 11.57 17.03 13.11
CA LEU A 594 10.17 17.42 13.01
C LEU A 594 9.30 16.21 13.34
N PRO A 595 8.80 16.08 14.58
CA PRO A 595 7.88 15.01 14.92
C PRO A 595 6.50 15.27 14.30
N ALA A 596 5.76 14.20 13.97
CA ALA A 596 4.40 14.32 13.46
C ALA A 596 3.41 14.98 14.46
N ASN A 597 3.73 15.02 15.74
CA ASN A 597 2.84 15.54 16.78
C ASN A 597 3.46 16.58 17.73
N GLY A 598 4.44 17.36 17.30
CA GLY A 598 4.98 18.43 18.16
C GLY A 598 5.82 19.47 17.44
N SER A 599 6.45 20.33 18.22
CA SER A 599 7.34 21.36 17.67
C SER A 599 8.65 20.73 17.15
N PRO A 600 9.24 21.29 16.08
CA PRO A 600 10.58 20.89 15.66
C PRO A 600 11.60 21.04 16.79
N SER A 601 12.59 20.15 16.82
CA SER A 601 13.80 20.29 17.65
C SER A 601 15.00 20.45 16.74
N VAL A 602 15.93 21.35 17.08
CA VAL A 602 17.19 21.52 16.34
C VAL A 602 18.30 20.96 17.20
N LEU A 603 19.02 19.98 16.66
CA LEU A 603 20.07 19.24 17.34
C LEU A 603 21.36 19.36 16.54
N ASP A 604 22.46 19.68 17.20
CA ASP A 604 23.78 19.72 16.58
C ASP A 604 24.55 18.47 17.01
N PHE A 605 24.95 17.65 16.03
CA PHE A 605 25.76 16.44 16.23
C PHE A 605 27.18 16.69 15.75
N GLU A 606 28.15 16.50 16.63
CA GLU A 606 29.55 16.78 16.33
C GLU A 606 30.33 15.49 16.07
N THR A 607 31.22 15.54 15.09
CA THR A 607 32.29 14.54 14.89
C THR A 607 33.56 15.20 14.40
N ARG A 608 34.64 14.44 14.22
CA ARG A 608 35.91 14.96 13.70
C ARG A 608 36.30 14.29 12.39
N ILE A 609 36.85 15.10 11.48
CA ILE A 609 37.63 14.62 10.34
C ILE A 609 39.07 14.39 10.82
N GLN A 610 39.65 13.23 10.49
CA GLN A 610 41.05 12.90 10.76
C GLN A 610 41.96 13.11 9.56
#